data_AF-A0A5C6N110-F1
#
_entry.id   AF-A0A5C6N110-F1
#
_cell.length_a   1.000
_cell.length_b   1.000
_cell.length_c   1.000
_cell.angle_alpha   90.00
_cell.angle_beta   90.00
_cell.angle_gamma   90.00
#
_symmetry.space_group_name_H-M   'P 1'
#
loop_
_entity.id
_entity.type
_entity.pdbx_description
1 polymer ?
#
loop_
_entity_poly.entity_id
_entity_poly.type
_entity_poly.pdbx_seq_one_letter_code
_entity_poly.pdbx_strand_id
1 'polypeptide(L)'
;MFAPPSQRCLLMFSTSVTRVLPALCFAQYTKIIQKKRKSPEPEPASPPAAPLSSEQLERIARNKRAALERLTSAQIPAGIGEGWRDKLLAEFGKPYFKQLTTFVAEERKRRTVYPPADQVFTWTQMCDIRDVKVVILGQDPYHGPNQAHGLCFSVKRPVPPPPSLENMYKELVSDIPGFQHPGHGDLTGWAKQGVLLLNAVLTVRAHNANSHKDKGWETFTDAVVQWLNTNLDGVVFMLWGSYAQKKGAAINRKRHHVLQTVHPSPLSAHRGFFGGILTALGNLLSQNLEARKKAGAIDGTGVARYAVYGLFITGPVSHCFYQLMEALIPTTDPHCIIKRLLLDRLIFAPGFLLIFYFVMNILEFKGWEEFEKKLKGSFWTALKMNWKVWTPFQFVNINFVPVQFRVLFANIVALFWYAYLASVRK
;
A
#
# COMPACT_ATOMS: atom_id res chain seq x y z
N MET A 1 42.50 -19.81 -38.00
CA MET A 1 41.76 -19.72 -36.73
C MET A 1 42.65 -18.94 -35.76
N PHE A 2 42.21 -17.76 -35.29
CA PHE A 2 42.84 -16.85 -34.30
C PHE A 2 44.34 -16.51 -34.40
N ALA A 3 44.65 -15.24 -34.75
CA ALA A 3 45.76 -14.45 -34.18
C ALA A 3 45.56 -12.93 -34.47
N PRO A 4 45.89 -11.99 -33.55
CA PRO A 4 45.78 -10.53 -33.72
C PRO A 4 47.18 -9.84 -33.80
N PRO A 5 47.34 -8.51 -33.65
CA PRO A 5 46.61 -7.36 -34.22
C PRO A 5 47.56 -6.32 -34.90
N SER A 6 47.02 -5.36 -35.69
CA SER A 6 47.34 -3.92 -35.51
C SER A 6 46.55 -2.96 -36.42
N GLN A 7 46.29 -1.76 -35.89
CA GLN A 7 45.99 -0.47 -36.53
C GLN A 7 44.80 -0.28 -37.52
N ARG A 8 43.80 0.48 -37.01
CA ARG A 8 43.39 1.85 -37.42
C ARG A 8 41.93 2.07 -37.87
N CYS A 9 41.42 3.20 -37.36
CA CYS A 9 40.30 4.03 -37.82
C CYS A 9 38.91 3.41 -38.00
N LEU A 10 38.03 3.70 -37.04
CA LEU A 10 36.58 3.76 -37.21
C LEU A 10 36.08 5.13 -36.72
N LEU A 11 35.04 5.65 -37.36
CA LEU A 11 34.52 7.02 -37.23
C LEU A 11 32.99 6.94 -37.00
N MET A 12 32.41 7.88 -36.24
CA MET A 12 30.96 8.00 -35.90
C MET A 12 30.44 6.89 -34.96
N PHE A 13 29.53 7.06 -33.99
CA PHE A 13 28.81 8.17 -33.32
C PHE A 13 28.16 7.57 -32.05
N SER A 14 27.73 8.27 -30.98
CA SER A 14 27.94 9.65 -30.49
C SER A 14 27.45 9.75 -29.03
N THR A 15 28.21 10.35 -28.09
CA THR A 15 27.72 10.68 -26.73
C THR A 15 28.35 11.95 -26.17
N SER A 16 27.49 12.75 -25.52
CA SER A 16 27.70 13.91 -24.64
C SER A 16 29.08 14.18 -24.02
N VAL A 17 29.48 15.48 -23.96
CA VAL A 17 29.64 16.25 -22.70
C VAL A 17 29.97 17.73 -22.98
N THR A 18 29.36 18.62 -22.18
CA THR A 18 29.44 20.10 -22.09
C THR A 18 30.66 20.86 -22.66
N ARG A 19 30.41 22.02 -23.30
CA ARG A 19 30.67 23.39 -22.75
C ARG A 19 30.25 24.53 -23.71
N VAL A 20 30.27 25.76 -23.17
CA VAL A 20 30.07 27.06 -23.85
C VAL A 20 28.63 27.42 -24.25
N LEU A 21 27.90 28.11 -23.36
CA LEU A 21 27.03 29.28 -23.63
C LEU A 21 26.23 29.71 -22.37
N PRO A 22 26.85 30.53 -21.49
CA PRO A 22 26.05 31.59 -20.84
C PRO A 22 26.72 32.98 -20.85
N ALA A 23 27.86 33.15 -21.54
CA ALA A 23 28.59 34.42 -21.56
C ALA A 23 27.96 35.50 -22.47
N LEU A 24 27.20 35.12 -23.50
CA LEU A 24 26.74 36.04 -24.55
C LEU A 24 25.44 36.80 -24.22
N CYS A 25 24.55 36.26 -23.38
CA CYS A 25 23.35 36.98 -22.94
C CYS A 25 23.66 38.11 -21.93
N PHE A 26 24.71 37.95 -21.12
CA PHE A 26 25.09 38.96 -20.12
C PHE A 26 25.65 40.26 -20.75
N ALA A 27 26.30 40.15 -21.91
CA ALA A 27 26.95 41.27 -22.59
C ALA A 27 25.96 42.21 -23.32
N GLN A 28 24.76 41.74 -23.68
CA GLN A 28 23.73 42.60 -24.27
C GLN A 28 22.94 43.37 -23.21
N TYR A 29 22.71 42.79 -22.03
CA TYR A 29 21.95 43.44 -20.96
C TYR A 29 22.70 44.64 -20.34
N THR A 30 24.02 44.53 -20.20
CA THR A 30 24.87 45.60 -19.63
C THR A 30 24.99 46.83 -20.54
N LYS A 31 25.02 46.65 -21.88
CA LYS A 31 25.06 47.77 -22.84
C LYS A 31 23.78 48.62 -22.85
N ILE A 32 22.62 48.04 -22.55
CA ILE A 32 21.35 48.78 -22.47
C ILE A 32 21.35 49.68 -21.22
N ILE A 33 21.90 49.21 -20.09
CA ILE A 33 21.97 49.98 -18.84
C ILE A 33 22.95 51.16 -18.96
N GLN A 34 24.08 51.00 -19.67
CA GLN A 34 25.06 52.09 -19.81
C GLN A 34 24.61 53.22 -20.78
N LYS A 35 23.76 52.93 -21.78
CA LYS A 35 23.36 53.95 -22.79
C LYS A 35 22.29 54.94 -22.30
N LYS A 36 21.83 54.85 -21.05
CA LYS A 36 20.86 55.79 -20.44
C LYS A 36 21.40 56.57 -19.24
N ARG A 37 22.73 56.73 -19.14
CA ARG A 37 23.38 57.60 -18.15
C ARG A 37 23.86 58.91 -18.79
N LYS A 38 22.92 59.69 -19.33
CA LYS A 38 23.13 61.10 -19.63
C LYS A 38 23.01 61.83 -18.28
N SER A 39 24.02 62.61 -17.90
CA SER A 39 24.04 63.34 -16.63
C SER A 39 22.83 64.26 -16.53
N PRO A 40 22.04 64.23 -15.44
CA PRO A 40 21.15 65.33 -15.12
C PRO A 40 22.00 66.54 -14.73
N GLU A 41 21.62 67.72 -15.21
CA GLU A 41 21.97 68.96 -14.51
C GLU A 41 21.39 68.93 -13.08
N PRO A 42 21.96 69.69 -12.12
CA PRO A 42 21.46 69.69 -10.76
C PRO A 42 20.11 70.43 -10.67
N GLU A 43 19.02 69.70 -10.92
CA GLU A 43 17.70 70.11 -10.43
C GLU A 43 17.76 70.27 -8.90
N PRO A 44 17.08 71.28 -8.32
CA PRO A 44 17.03 71.45 -6.88
C PRO A 44 16.46 70.20 -6.22
N ALA A 45 17.15 69.71 -5.18
CA ALA A 45 16.84 68.44 -4.55
C ALA A 45 15.35 68.37 -4.16
N SER A 46 14.61 67.45 -4.81
CA SER A 46 13.26 67.11 -4.41
C SER A 46 13.29 66.66 -2.93
N PRO A 47 12.37 67.16 -2.09
CA PRO A 47 12.41 66.86 -0.67
C PRO A 47 12.32 65.35 -0.44
N PRO A 48 13.01 64.81 0.59
CA PRO A 48 12.93 63.39 0.90
C PRO A 48 11.46 62.99 1.04
N ALA A 49 11.07 61.90 0.36
CA ALA A 49 9.68 61.48 0.29
C ALA A 49 9.07 61.44 1.68
N ALA A 50 8.03 62.26 1.90
CA ALA A 50 7.47 62.49 3.21
C ALA A 50 7.11 61.13 3.88
N PRO A 51 7.44 60.94 5.17
CA PRO A 51 7.07 59.72 5.88
C PRO A 51 5.57 59.46 5.72
N LEU A 52 5.21 58.25 5.30
CA LEU A 52 3.83 57.86 5.10
C LEU A 52 3.03 58.14 6.37
N SER A 53 1.89 58.83 6.22
CA SER A 53 1.03 59.12 7.38
C SER A 53 0.52 57.81 8.00
N SER A 54 0.17 57.85 9.29
CA SER A 54 -0.45 56.72 9.99
C SER A 54 -1.66 56.16 9.23
N GLU A 55 -2.50 57.04 8.70
CA GLU A 55 -3.66 56.70 7.87
C GLU A 55 -3.25 56.02 6.53
N GLN A 56 -2.19 56.50 5.86
CA GLN A 56 -1.66 55.86 4.66
C GLN A 56 -1.11 54.46 4.96
N LEU A 57 -0.39 54.29 6.07
CA LEU A 57 0.14 53.00 6.52
C LEU A 57 -1.01 52.02 6.86
N GLU A 58 -2.04 52.47 7.56
CA GLU A 58 -3.24 51.67 7.81
C GLU A 58 -3.98 51.29 6.53
N ARG A 59 -4.10 52.21 5.57
CA ARG A 59 -4.75 51.94 4.28
C ARG A 59 -3.94 50.92 3.47
N ILE A 60 -2.61 51.02 3.47
CA ILE A 60 -1.71 50.02 2.88
C ILE A 60 -1.86 48.67 3.59
N ALA A 61 -1.92 48.65 4.93
CA ALA A 61 -2.10 47.43 5.71
C ALA A 61 -3.47 46.76 5.45
N ARG A 62 -4.56 47.52 5.42
CA ARG A 62 -5.90 47.04 5.04
C ARG A 62 -5.93 46.50 3.61
N ASN A 63 -5.40 47.25 2.64
CA ASN A 63 -5.34 46.80 1.25
C ASN A 63 -4.47 45.54 1.10
N LYS A 64 -3.38 45.42 1.85
CA LYS A 64 -2.52 44.23 1.85
C LYS A 64 -3.22 43.03 2.49
N ARG A 65 -3.98 43.19 3.57
CA ARG A 65 -4.84 42.14 4.16
C ARG A 65 -5.93 41.71 3.18
N ALA A 66 -6.71 42.64 2.63
CA ALA A 66 -7.77 42.34 1.68
C ALA A 66 -7.24 41.70 0.37
N ALA A 67 -6.05 42.10 -0.11
CA ALA A 67 -5.39 41.43 -1.23
C ALA A 67 -4.93 40.02 -0.87
N LEU A 68 -4.39 39.81 0.35
CA LEU A 68 -4.01 38.48 0.82
C LEU A 68 -5.22 37.56 0.97
N GLU A 69 -6.33 38.06 1.53
CA GLU A 69 -7.62 37.37 1.67
C GLU A 69 -8.24 36.99 0.32
N ARG A 70 -8.18 37.88 -0.68
CA ARG A 70 -8.61 37.57 -2.06
C ARG A 70 -7.71 36.52 -2.72
N LEU A 71 -6.40 36.57 -2.47
CA LEU A 71 -5.44 35.60 -3.00
C LEU A 71 -5.60 34.23 -2.32
N THR A 72 -5.89 34.17 -1.03
CA THR A 72 -6.17 32.90 -0.34
C THR A 72 -7.55 32.36 -0.68
N SER A 73 -8.60 33.19 -0.75
CA SER A 73 -9.95 32.72 -1.13
C SER A 73 -9.99 32.12 -2.53
N ALA A 74 -9.23 32.68 -3.48
CA ALA A 74 -9.09 32.14 -4.84
C ALA A 74 -8.29 30.82 -4.93
N GLN A 75 -7.61 30.40 -3.86
CA GLN A 75 -6.78 29.19 -3.81
C GLN A 75 -7.45 28.02 -3.07
N ILE A 76 -8.51 28.28 -2.30
CA ILE A 76 -9.21 27.26 -1.51
C ILE A 76 -10.12 26.42 -2.42
N PRO A 77 -10.02 25.08 -2.40
CA PRO A 77 -10.94 24.21 -3.13
C PRO A 77 -12.39 24.38 -2.67
N ALA A 78 -13.34 24.35 -3.61
CA ALA A 78 -14.76 24.27 -3.29
C ALA A 78 -15.08 22.98 -2.50
N GLY A 79 -16.04 23.06 -1.58
CA GLY A 79 -16.51 21.91 -0.80
C GLY A 79 -15.62 21.50 0.37
N ILE A 80 -14.69 22.35 0.84
CA ILE A 80 -14.00 22.09 2.11
C ILE A 80 -14.84 22.50 3.32
N GLY A 81 -14.90 21.65 4.35
CA GLY A 81 -15.52 21.97 5.63
C GLY A 81 -14.76 23.03 6.42
N GLU A 82 -15.48 23.89 7.16
CA GLU A 82 -14.92 25.10 7.79
C GLU A 82 -13.80 24.80 8.79
N GLY A 83 -14.00 23.83 9.69
CA GLY A 83 -12.98 23.42 10.66
C GLY A 83 -11.66 22.95 10.04
N TRP A 84 -11.72 22.38 8.83
CA TRP A 84 -10.54 21.94 8.07
C TRP A 84 -9.90 23.08 7.28
N ARG A 85 -10.71 24.01 6.76
CA ARG A 85 -10.30 25.12 5.89
C ARG A 85 -9.13 25.91 6.46
N ASP A 86 -9.24 26.37 7.70
CA ASP A 86 -8.22 27.20 8.35
C ASP A 86 -6.92 26.44 8.62
N LYS A 87 -7.01 25.13 8.87
CA LYS A 87 -5.86 24.28 9.23
C LYS A 87 -5.08 23.83 8.00
N LEU A 88 -5.77 23.70 6.86
CA LEU A 88 -5.18 23.30 5.58
C LEU A 88 -4.90 24.49 4.64
N LEU A 89 -5.27 25.72 5.04
CA LEU A 89 -5.11 26.94 4.23
C LEU A 89 -3.69 27.12 3.66
N ALA A 90 -2.67 26.80 4.47
CA ALA A 90 -1.27 26.89 4.08
C ALA A 90 -0.88 25.88 2.98
N GLU A 91 -1.55 24.74 2.88
CA GLU A 91 -1.29 23.75 1.82
C GLU A 91 -1.76 24.25 0.46
N PHE A 92 -2.94 24.87 0.40
CA PHE A 92 -3.53 25.38 -0.85
C PHE A 92 -2.68 26.47 -1.51
N GLY A 93 -1.91 27.21 -0.70
CA GLY A 93 -0.96 28.20 -1.18
C GLY A 93 0.28 27.64 -1.87
N LYS A 94 0.66 26.39 -1.59
CA LYS A 94 1.96 25.82 -2.01
C LYS A 94 2.02 25.49 -3.50
N PRO A 95 3.21 25.55 -4.13
CA PRO A 95 3.38 25.25 -5.55
C PRO A 95 2.88 23.86 -5.96
N TYR A 96 3.12 22.83 -5.14
CA TYR A 96 2.67 21.46 -5.46
C TYR A 96 1.15 21.36 -5.57
N PHE A 97 0.41 22.04 -4.68
CA PHE A 97 -1.05 21.98 -4.68
C PHE A 97 -1.65 22.69 -5.90
N LYS A 98 -1.03 23.81 -6.33
CA LYS A 98 -1.40 24.53 -7.56
C LYS A 98 -1.13 23.73 -8.84
N GLN A 99 -0.02 22.99 -8.87
CA GLN A 99 0.27 22.05 -9.96
C GLN A 99 -0.74 20.89 -9.97
N LEU A 100 -1.05 20.34 -8.81
CA LEU A 100 -2.02 19.27 -8.61
C LEU A 100 -3.44 19.66 -9.07
N THR A 101 -3.96 20.82 -8.65
CA THR A 101 -5.30 21.28 -9.07
C THR A 101 -5.37 21.53 -10.57
N THR A 102 -4.33 22.12 -11.15
CA THR A 102 -4.20 22.31 -12.61
C THR A 102 -4.19 20.97 -13.34
N PHE A 103 -3.41 19.99 -12.87
CA PHE A 103 -3.37 18.64 -13.44
C PHE A 103 -4.73 17.94 -13.38
N VAL A 104 -5.43 17.98 -12.24
CA VAL A 104 -6.76 17.35 -12.09
C VAL A 104 -7.81 18.05 -12.97
N ALA A 105 -7.74 19.38 -13.12
CA ALA A 105 -8.61 20.12 -14.02
C ALA A 105 -8.39 19.74 -15.49
N GLU A 106 -7.13 19.58 -15.92
CA GLU A 106 -6.79 19.14 -17.28
C GLU A 106 -7.17 17.68 -17.55
N GLU A 107 -7.01 16.76 -16.58
CA GLU A 107 -7.51 15.39 -16.73
C GLU A 107 -9.04 15.37 -16.86
N ARG A 108 -9.78 16.16 -16.05
CA ARG A 108 -11.25 16.27 -16.12
C ARG A 108 -11.77 16.81 -17.46
N LYS A 109 -11.01 17.66 -18.17
CA LYS A 109 -11.36 18.11 -19.53
C LYS A 109 -11.25 17.00 -20.58
N ARG A 110 -10.41 16.00 -20.34
CA ARG A 110 -10.04 14.97 -21.33
C ARG A 110 -10.65 13.61 -21.05
N ARG A 111 -10.99 13.33 -19.79
CA ARG A 111 -11.29 11.99 -19.27
C ARG A 111 -12.21 12.06 -18.06
N THR A 112 -13.00 11.01 -17.83
CA THR A 112 -13.76 10.84 -16.60
C THR A 112 -12.83 10.60 -15.42
N VAL A 113 -12.95 11.44 -14.39
CA VAL A 113 -12.20 11.38 -13.13
C VAL A 113 -13.16 11.27 -11.95
N TYR A 114 -12.95 10.29 -11.09
CA TYR A 114 -13.70 10.06 -9.86
C TYR A 114 -12.91 10.51 -8.61
N PRO A 115 -13.59 10.90 -7.51
CA PRO A 115 -15.02 11.20 -7.45
C PRO A 115 -15.36 12.45 -8.28
N PRO A 116 -16.65 12.83 -8.43
CA PRO A 116 -17.06 14.16 -8.90
C PRO A 116 -16.32 15.29 -8.15
N ALA A 117 -16.16 16.46 -8.79
CA ALA A 117 -15.29 17.53 -8.27
C ALA A 117 -15.75 18.10 -6.92
N ASP A 118 -17.07 18.23 -6.76
CA ASP A 118 -17.81 18.57 -5.53
C ASP A 118 -17.60 17.57 -4.38
N GLN A 119 -17.23 16.33 -4.70
CA GLN A 119 -17.09 15.22 -3.75
C GLN A 119 -15.64 14.91 -3.37
N VAL A 120 -14.63 15.61 -3.91
CA VAL A 120 -13.22 15.34 -3.57
C VAL A 120 -12.91 15.60 -2.08
N PHE A 121 -13.61 16.55 -1.47
CA PHE A 121 -13.39 16.98 -0.08
C PHE A 121 -14.53 16.57 0.88
N THR A 122 -15.44 15.68 0.48
CA THR A 122 -16.57 15.23 1.31
C THR A 122 -16.15 14.75 2.70
N TRP A 123 -14.99 14.09 2.83
CA TRP A 123 -14.42 13.70 4.13
C TRP A 123 -14.23 14.86 5.13
N THR A 124 -13.97 16.09 4.65
CA THR A 124 -13.87 17.30 5.51
C THR A 124 -15.22 17.82 5.98
N GLN A 125 -16.32 17.41 5.34
CA GLN A 125 -17.68 17.85 5.65
C GLN A 125 -18.37 16.92 6.66
N MET A 126 -17.81 15.73 6.94
CA MET A 126 -18.47 14.72 7.76
C MET A 126 -18.29 14.93 9.26
N CYS A 127 -17.14 15.44 9.69
CA CYS A 127 -16.84 15.78 11.09
C CYS A 127 -15.85 16.96 11.14
N ASP A 128 -15.84 17.71 12.25
CA ASP A 128 -14.81 18.71 12.50
C ASP A 128 -13.44 18.05 12.65
N ILE A 129 -12.38 18.77 12.30
CA ILE A 129 -11.00 18.30 12.44
C ILE A 129 -10.64 17.90 13.88
N ARG A 130 -11.29 18.50 14.89
CA ARG A 130 -11.10 18.20 16.31
C ARG A 130 -11.90 17.00 16.81
N ASP A 131 -12.96 16.60 16.09
CA ASP A 131 -13.83 15.48 16.46
C ASP A 131 -13.32 14.13 15.92
N VAL A 132 -12.17 14.12 15.23
CA VAL A 132 -11.55 12.92 14.66
C VAL A 132 -11.03 12.01 15.78
N LYS A 133 -11.67 10.85 15.93
CA LYS A 133 -11.32 9.80 16.90
C LYS A 133 -10.54 8.66 16.25
N VAL A 134 -10.91 8.31 15.02
CA VAL A 134 -10.33 7.20 14.26
C VAL A 134 -9.94 7.68 12.86
N VAL A 135 -8.80 7.24 12.35
CA VAL A 135 -8.33 7.52 10.99
C VAL A 135 -8.13 6.19 10.26
N ILE A 136 -8.84 6.00 9.15
CA ILE A 136 -8.70 4.84 8.26
C ILE A 136 -8.12 5.34 6.94
N LEU A 137 -6.96 4.79 6.55
CA LEU A 137 -6.23 5.22 5.35
C LEU A 137 -6.44 4.25 4.17
N GLY A 138 -7.07 4.74 3.11
CA GLY A 138 -7.14 4.08 1.81
C GLY A 138 -6.04 4.53 0.84
N GLN A 139 -5.94 3.86 -0.31
CA GLN A 139 -4.94 4.14 -1.34
C GLN A 139 -5.43 5.24 -2.29
N ASP A 140 -6.32 4.89 -3.22
CA ASP A 140 -7.00 5.78 -4.16
C ASP A 140 -8.52 5.50 -4.18
N PRO A 141 -9.37 6.39 -4.76
CA PRO A 141 -10.80 6.17 -4.80
C PRO A 141 -11.18 5.02 -5.72
N TYR A 142 -12.38 4.45 -5.54
CA TYR A 142 -12.92 3.51 -6.53
C TYR A 142 -13.07 4.17 -7.91
N HIS A 143 -12.61 3.45 -8.94
CA HIS A 143 -12.49 3.97 -10.31
C HIS A 143 -13.64 3.53 -11.25
N GLY A 144 -14.72 2.94 -10.73
CA GLY A 144 -15.93 2.63 -11.47
C GLY A 144 -17.02 3.71 -11.34
N PRO A 145 -18.00 3.74 -12.26
CA PRO A 145 -19.08 4.72 -12.25
C PRO A 145 -19.90 4.65 -10.95
N ASN A 146 -20.25 5.83 -10.41
CA ASN A 146 -21.05 6.03 -9.20
C ASN A 146 -20.51 5.38 -7.91
N GLN A 147 -19.28 4.85 -7.90
CA GLN A 147 -18.70 4.22 -6.72
C GLN A 147 -18.17 5.25 -5.72
N ALA A 148 -17.10 5.97 -6.07
CA ALA A 148 -16.42 6.89 -5.16
C ALA A 148 -17.20 8.20 -4.95
N HIS A 149 -17.32 8.60 -3.68
CA HIS A 149 -17.98 9.85 -3.24
C HIS A 149 -17.19 10.61 -2.16
N GLY A 150 -15.86 10.50 -2.18
CA GLY A 150 -14.97 11.29 -1.30
C GLY A 150 -14.60 10.65 0.04
N LEU A 151 -15.12 9.46 0.36
CA LEU A 151 -14.78 8.68 1.54
C LEU A 151 -14.07 7.38 1.13
N CYS A 152 -12.97 7.00 1.79
CA CYS A 152 -12.30 5.72 1.52
C CYS A 152 -13.17 4.52 1.92
N PHE A 153 -13.01 3.40 1.22
CA PHE A 153 -13.80 2.14 1.31
C PHE A 153 -15.31 2.25 1.05
N SER A 154 -15.92 3.42 1.21
CA SER A 154 -17.33 3.73 1.04
C SER A 154 -17.76 3.80 -0.44
N VAL A 155 -18.99 3.40 -0.74
CA VAL A 155 -19.65 3.65 -2.04
C VAL A 155 -21.04 4.26 -1.87
N LYS A 156 -21.48 5.05 -2.86
CA LYS A 156 -22.78 5.71 -2.83
C LYS A 156 -23.92 4.71 -3.07
N ARG A 157 -25.00 4.80 -2.29
CA ARG A 157 -26.22 4.00 -2.55
C ARG A 157 -26.79 4.31 -3.95
N PRO A 158 -27.34 3.33 -4.69
CA PRO A 158 -27.57 1.94 -4.32
C PRO A 158 -26.43 0.97 -4.71
N VAL A 159 -25.20 1.46 -4.96
CA VAL A 159 -24.08 0.59 -5.36
C VAL A 159 -23.78 -0.45 -4.27
N PRO A 160 -23.67 -1.75 -4.61
CA PRO A 160 -23.36 -2.80 -3.64
C PRO A 160 -21.94 -2.63 -3.06
N PRO A 161 -21.68 -3.13 -1.84
CA PRO A 161 -20.36 -3.03 -1.23
C PRO A 161 -19.27 -3.67 -2.13
N PRO A 162 -18.13 -3.01 -2.39
CA PRO A 162 -17.03 -3.62 -3.11
C PRO A 162 -16.35 -4.73 -2.29
N PRO A 163 -15.59 -5.65 -2.91
CA PRO A 163 -15.03 -6.82 -2.22
C PRO A 163 -14.17 -6.52 -0.98
N SER A 164 -13.49 -5.36 -0.93
CA SER A 164 -12.75 -4.92 0.26
C SER A 164 -13.70 -4.57 1.42
N LEU A 165 -14.83 -3.93 1.14
CA LEU A 165 -15.83 -3.55 2.14
C LEU A 165 -16.67 -4.76 2.59
N GLU A 166 -16.99 -5.69 1.67
CA GLU A 166 -17.56 -7.00 2.01
C GLU A 166 -16.70 -7.75 3.04
N ASN A 167 -15.37 -7.73 2.88
CA ASN A 167 -14.47 -8.36 3.84
C ASN A 167 -14.41 -7.61 5.18
N MET A 168 -14.52 -6.27 5.19
CA MET A 168 -14.67 -5.50 6.43
C MET A 168 -15.97 -5.85 7.16
N TYR A 169 -17.09 -5.98 6.45
CA TYR A 169 -18.36 -6.37 7.08
C TYR A 169 -18.36 -7.81 7.60
N LYS A 170 -17.69 -8.75 6.93
CA LYS A 170 -17.51 -10.12 7.45
C LYS A 170 -16.74 -10.14 8.77
N GLU A 171 -15.69 -9.34 8.89
CA GLU A 171 -14.96 -9.21 10.15
C GLU A 171 -15.86 -8.59 11.23
N LEU A 172 -16.58 -7.51 10.93
CA LEU A 172 -17.47 -6.87 11.90
C LEU A 172 -18.60 -7.79 12.39
N VAL A 173 -19.13 -8.68 11.54
CA VAL A 173 -20.11 -9.72 11.93
C VAL A 173 -19.48 -10.78 12.85
N SER A 174 -18.18 -11.07 12.69
CA SER A 174 -17.43 -12.00 13.56
C SER A 174 -17.07 -11.37 14.91
N ASP A 175 -16.61 -10.11 14.88
CA ASP A 175 -15.95 -9.46 16.01
C ASP A 175 -16.91 -8.68 16.94
N ILE A 176 -18.04 -8.20 16.41
CA ILE A 176 -18.97 -7.34 17.17
C ILE A 176 -20.29 -8.09 17.39
N PRO A 177 -20.56 -8.60 18.62
CA PRO A 177 -21.82 -9.25 18.94
C PRO A 177 -23.03 -8.37 18.60
N GLY A 178 -23.95 -8.91 17.80
CA GLY A 178 -25.15 -8.21 17.35
C GLY A 178 -24.97 -7.29 16.14
N PHE A 179 -23.77 -7.13 15.58
CA PHE A 179 -23.60 -6.44 14.31
C PHE A 179 -24.24 -7.23 13.16
N GLN A 180 -24.98 -6.55 12.29
CA GLN A 180 -25.60 -7.12 11.11
C GLN A 180 -25.13 -6.40 9.86
N HIS A 181 -24.97 -7.15 8.76
CA HIS A 181 -24.56 -6.59 7.48
C HIS A 181 -25.59 -5.55 6.98
N PRO A 182 -25.22 -4.28 6.75
CA PRO A 182 -26.18 -3.19 6.55
C PRO A 182 -26.87 -3.16 5.18
N GLY A 183 -26.49 -4.05 4.26
CA GLY A 183 -27.08 -4.15 2.92
C GLY A 183 -26.69 -3.04 1.94
N HIS A 184 -25.78 -2.15 2.33
CA HIS A 184 -25.28 -1.04 1.50
C HIS A 184 -23.79 -0.78 1.74
N GLY A 185 -23.10 -0.20 0.76
CA GLY A 185 -21.68 0.15 0.91
C GLY A 185 -21.38 1.55 1.46
N ASP A 186 -22.39 2.31 1.88
CA ASP A 186 -22.25 3.69 2.35
C ASP A 186 -21.83 3.78 3.84
N LEU A 187 -20.61 4.29 4.08
CA LEU A 187 -19.99 4.50 5.39
C LEU A 187 -20.15 5.92 5.97
N THR A 188 -21.02 6.76 5.39
CA THR A 188 -21.27 8.14 5.87
C THR A 188 -21.62 8.20 7.36
N GLY A 189 -22.29 7.16 7.90
CA GLY A 189 -22.62 7.07 9.32
C GLY A 189 -21.39 7.04 10.24
N TRP A 190 -20.33 6.30 9.86
CA TRP A 190 -19.08 6.27 10.61
C TRP A 190 -18.36 7.63 10.54
N ALA A 191 -18.34 8.24 9.36
CA ALA A 191 -17.66 9.51 9.13
C ALA A 191 -18.24 10.63 10.02
N LYS A 192 -19.56 10.66 10.19
CA LYS A 192 -20.26 11.57 11.11
C LYS A 192 -19.99 11.34 12.59
N GLN A 193 -19.45 10.17 12.98
CA GLN A 193 -19.14 9.83 14.37
C GLN A 193 -17.69 10.13 14.77
N GLY A 194 -16.87 10.64 13.83
CA GLY A 194 -15.45 10.94 14.03
C GLY A 194 -14.49 9.92 13.40
N VAL A 195 -14.95 9.10 12.44
CA VAL A 195 -14.08 8.19 11.67
C VAL A 195 -13.65 8.86 10.36
N LEU A 196 -12.42 9.37 10.31
CA LEU A 196 -11.84 9.97 9.12
C LEU A 196 -11.52 8.89 8.07
N LEU A 197 -12.35 8.83 7.03
CA LEU A 197 -12.21 7.92 5.88
C LEU A 197 -11.42 8.56 4.74
N LEU A 198 -10.08 8.64 4.88
CA LEU A 198 -9.20 9.38 3.99
C LEU A 198 -8.43 8.45 3.02
N ASN A 199 -8.46 8.72 1.71
CA ASN A 199 -7.51 8.10 0.77
C ASN A 199 -6.21 8.93 0.72
N ALA A 200 -5.08 8.31 0.35
CA ALA A 200 -3.85 9.06 0.11
C ALA A 200 -3.82 9.77 -1.24
N VAL A 201 -4.49 9.22 -2.25
CA VAL A 201 -4.78 9.89 -3.52
C VAL A 201 -6.27 10.21 -3.55
N LEU A 202 -6.67 11.47 -3.76
CA LEU A 202 -8.09 11.87 -3.65
C LEU A 202 -8.87 11.87 -4.97
N THR A 203 -8.22 11.56 -6.10
CA THR A 203 -8.88 11.41 -7.41
C THR A 203 -8.24 10.28 -8.21
N VAL A 204 -8.99 9.71 -9.16
CA VAL A 204 -8.54 8.65 -10.06
C VAL A 204 -9.27 8.75 -11.40
N ARG A 205 -8.60 8.39 -12.49
CA ARG A 205 -9.24 8.21 -13.80
C ARG A 205 -10.12 6.96 -13.81
N ALA A 206 -11.26 7.04 -14.49
CA ALA A 206 -12.14 5.89 -14.69
C ALA A 206 -11.37 4.66 -15.23
N HIS A 207 -11.65 3.50 -14.63
CA HIS A 207 -11.05 2.19 -14.96
C HIS A 207 -9.52 2.10 -14.87
N ASN A 208 -8.83 3.06 -14.23
CA ASN A 208 -7.38 3.09 -14.17
C ASN A 208 -6.88 3.47 -12.76
N ALA A 209 -6.82 2.47 -11.88
CA ALA A 209 -6.27 2.61 -10.51
C ALA A 209 -4.85 3.20 -10.52
N ASN A 210 -4.52 4.00 -9.51
CA ASN A 210 -3.24 4.70 -9.36
C ASN A 210 -2.88 5.70 -10.49
N SER A 211 -3.78 5.99 -11.43
CA SER A 211 -3.53 6.92 -12.54
C SER A 211 -3.13 8.34 -12.12
N HIS A 212 -3.52 8.78 -10.91
CA HIS A 212 -3.18 10.08 -10.32
C HIS A 212 -2.18 9.98 -9.15
N LYS A 213 -1.50 8.82 -8.99
CA LYS A 213 -0.40 8.62 -8.05
C LYS A 213 0.80 9.51 -8.44
N ASP A 214 1.55 9.95 -7.44
CA ASP A 214 2.73 10.81 -7.55
C ASP A 214 2.42 12.16 -8.24
N LYS A 215 1.20 12.69 -8.02
CA LYS A 215 0.76 14.00 -8.53
C LYS A 215 0.63 15.08 -7.45
N GLY A 216 0.85 14.73 -6.18
CA GLY A 216 0.86 15.66 -5.05
C GLY A 216 -0.30 15.48 -4.06
N TRP A 217 -1.24 14.56 -4.32
CA TRP A 217 -2.27 14.22 -3.33
C TRP A 217 -1.67 13.58 -2.08
N GLU A 218 -0.60 12.80 -2.25
CA GLU A 218 0.14 12.18 -1.17
C GLU A 218 0.68 13.25 -0.22
N THR A 219 1.38 14.26 -0.75
CA THR A 219 1.90 15.40 0.02
C THR A 219 0.80 16.16 0.77
N PHE A 220 -0.35 16.40 0.13
CA PHE A 220 -1.49 17.05 0.78
C PHE A 220 -2.06 16.21 1.94
N THR A 221 -2.26 14.93 1.71
CA THR A 221 -2.88 14.03 2.69
C THR A 221 -1.88 13.58 3.78
N ASP A 222 -0.57 13.68 3.52
CA ASP A 222 0.49 13.61 4.55
C ASP A 222 0.41 14.82 5.48
N ALA A 223 0.21 16.04 4.96
CA ALA A 223 0.01 17.23 5.79
C ALA A 223 -1.23 17.12 6.69
N VAL A 224 -2.33 16.52 6.18
CA VAL A 224 -3.53 16.19 6.96
C VAL A 224 -3.20 15.24 8.12
N VAL A 225 -2.54 14.10 7.84
CA VAL A 225 -2.17 13.12 8.88
C VAL A 225 -1.19 13.73 9.89
N GLN A 226 -0.22 14.52 9.44
CA GLN A 226 0.75 15.18 10.31
C GLN A 226 0.11 16.25 11.19
N TRP A 227 -0.91 16.98 10.70
CA TRP A 227 -1.67 17.91 11.51
C TRP A 227 -2.36 17.18 12.66
N LEU A 228 -3.06 16.07 12.39
CA LEU A 228 -3.75 15.26 13.41
C LEU A 228 -2.75 14.69 14.44
N ASN A 229 -1.64 14.13 13.97
CA ASN A 229 -0.53 13.60 14.78
C ASN A 229 0.15 14.64 15.70
N THR A 230 0.03 15.93 15.34
CA THR A 230 0.63 17.05 16.08
C THR A 230 -0.36 17.72 17.03
N ASN A 231 -1.62 17.91 16.60
CA ASN A 231 -2.58 18.80 17.28
C ASN A 231 -3.66 18.07 18.09
N LEU A 232 -3.79 16.74 17.96
CA LEU A 232 -4.71 15.93 18.75
C LEU A 232 -3.95 14.91 19.60
N ASP A 233 -4.68 14.23 20.49
CA ASP A 233 -4.20 13.16 21.35
C ASP A 233 -5.23 12.01 21.36
N GLY A 234 -4.81 10.78 21.67
CA GLY A 234 -5.69 9.61 21.78
C GLY A 234 -6.23 9.03 20.45
N VAL A 235 -6.06 9.72 19.33
CA VAL A 235 -6.53 9.28 18.00
C VAL A 235 -6.05 7.87 17.65
N VAL A 236 -6.96 7.03 17.13
CA VAL A 236 -6.67 5.66 16.66
C VAL A 236 -6.42 5.66 15.14
N PHE A 237 -5.24 5.23 14.71
CA PHE A 237 -4.87 5.10 13.30
C PHE A 237 -4.92 3.63 12.86
N MET A 238 -5.82 3.31 11.93
CA MET A 238 -5.96 1.98 11.33
C MET A 238 -5.19 1.93 10.01
N LEU A 239 -4.05 1.23 10.01
CA LEU A 239 -3.10 1.17 8.91
C LEU A 239 -3.15 -0.19 8.22
N TRP A 240 -4.00 -0.28 7.20
CA TRP A 240 -4.29 -1.52 6.48
C TRP A 240 -3.39 -1.70 5.25
N GLY A 241 -2.48 -2.67 5.33
CA GLY A 241 -1.51 -2.99 4.28
C GLY A 241 -0.27 -2.09 4.28
N SER A 242 0.75 -2.54 3.54
CA SER A 242 2.10 -1.95 3.55
C SER A 242 2.15 -0.47 3.13
N TYR A 243 1.24 -0.01 2.27
CA TYR A 243 1.16 1.39 1.88
C TYR A 243 0.71 2.29 3.04
N ALA A 244 -0.41 1.98 3.69
CA ALA A 244 -0.89 2.72 4.86
C ALA A 244 0.11 2.64 6.03
N GLN A 245 0.73 1.47 6.24
CA GLN A 245 1.75 1.27 7.28
C GLN A 245 2.99 2.15 7.07
N LYS A 246 3.47 2.31 5.82
CA LYS A 246 4.55 3.25 5.47
C LYS A 246 4.14 4.69 5.74
N LYS A 247 2.93 5.09 5.31
CA LYS A 247 2.42 6.45 5.51
C LYS A 247 2.31 6.83 6.99
N GLY A 248 1.80 5.90 7.81
CA GLY A 248 1.70 6.07 9.26
C GLY A 248 2.98 5.80 10.05
N ALA A 249 4.16 5.69 9.40
CA ALA A 249 5.41 5.43 10.11
C ALA A 249 5.74 6.53 11.13
N ALA A 250 5.53 7.80 10.76
CA ALA A 250 5.82 9.00 11.55
C ALA A 250 4.81 9.30 12.68
N ILE A 251 3.77 8.47 12.86
CA ILE A 251 2.77 8.69 13.92
C ILE A 251 3.39 8.44 15.29
N ASN A 252 3.17 9.38 16.21
CA ASN A 252 3.65 9.30 17.59
C ASN A 252 2.83 8.30 18.42
N ARG A 253 3.34 7.06 18.48
CA ARG A 253 2.76 5.92 19.22
C ARG A 253 2.66 6.11 20.74
N LYS A 254 3.24 7.18 21.31
CA LYS A 254 3.04 7.55 22.72
C LYS A 254 1.80 8.43 22.93
N ARG A 255 1.36 9.15 21.90
CA ARG A 255 0.16 10.01 21.91
C ARG A 255 -1.06 9.36 21.27
N HIS A 256 -0.83 8.40 20.38
CA HIS A 256 -1.84 7.82 19.50
C HIS A 256 -1.76 6.30 19.48
N HIS A 257 -2.90 5.65 19.28
CA HIS A 257 -2.97 4.21 19.09
C HIS A 257 -2.81 3.89 17.60
N VAL A 258 -1.86 3.00 17.25
CA VAL A 258 -1.62 2.60 15.86
C VAL A 258 -1.89 1.12 15.71
N LEU A 259 -2.97 0.79 14.98
CA LEU A 259 -3.37 -0.59 14.70
C LEU A 259 -2.97 -0.94 13.26
N GLN A 260 -2.17 -1.99 13.10
CA GLN A 260 -1.64 -2.42 11.80
C GLN A 260 -2.13 -3.82 11.47
N THR A 261 -2.70 -4.00 10.29
CA THR A 261 -3.07 -5.33 9.74
C THR A 261 -2.89 -5.31 8.22
N VAL A 262 -3.15 -6.43 7.54
CA VAL A 262 -3.17 -6.49 6.07
C VAL A 262 -4.34 -5.69 5.50
N HIS A 263 -4.29 -5.39 4.21
CA HIS A 263 -5.37 -4.67 3.54
C HIS A 263 -6.57 -5.60 3.28
N PRO A 264 -7.83 -5.17 3.47
CA PRO A 264 -9.02 -6.04 3.37
C PRO A 264 -9.38 -6.48 1.93
N SER A 265 -8.64 -6.00 0.91
CA SER A 265 -8.79 -6.48 -0.47
C SER A 265 -8.57 -8.01 -0.54
N PRO A 266 -9.33 -8.75 -1.38
CA PRO A 266 -9.10 -10.17 -1.62
C PRO A 266 -7.66 -10.54 -2.00
N LEU A 267 -6.88 -9.62 -2.59
CA LEU A 267 -5.48 -9.85 -2.97
C LEU A 267 -4.52 -9.95 -1.77
N SER A 268 -4.92 -9.48 -0.59
CA SER A 268 -4.05 -9.33 0.58
C SER A 268 -4.66 -9.76 1.91
N ALA A 269 -5.98 -9.82 2.04
CA ALA A 269 -6.65 -10.40 3.21
C ALA A 269 -6.12 -11.82 3.51
N HIS A 270 -6.02 -12.68 2.49
CA HIS A 270 -5.52 -14.05 2.68
C HIS A 270 -4.01 -14.15 2.97
N ARG A 271 -3.23 -13.07 2.86
CA ARG A 271 -1.78 -13.05 3.16
C ARG A 271 -1.45 -12.78 4.64
N GLY A 272 -2.43 -12.45 5.47
CA GLY A 272 -2.16 -12.18 6.90
C GLY A 272 -3.37 -11.90 7.80
N PHE A 273 -4.58 -11.76 7.23
CA PHE A 273 -5.82 -11.68 8.01
C PHE A 273 -6.17 -13.06 8.59
N PHE A 274 -6.07 -14.11 7.74
CA PHE A 274 -6.34 -15.50 8.14
C PHE A 274 -5.09 -16.39 8.23
N GLY A 275 -4.06 -16.15 7.39
CA GLY A 275 -3.02 -17.15 7.12
C GLY A 275 -1.98 -17.41 8.22
N GLY A 276 -1.46 -16.36 8.87
CA GLY A 276 -0.40 -16.50 9.88
C GLY A 276 -0.88 -17.18 11.17
N ILE A 277 -2.13 -16.87 11.56
CA ILE A 277 -2.81 -17.44 12.73
C ILE A 277 -3.06 -18.93 12.50
N LEU A 278 -3.55 -19.35 11.33
CA LEU A 278 -3.83 -20.76 11.02
C LEU A 278 -2.60 -21.67 11.17
N THR A 279 -1.43 -21.29 10.64
CA THR A 279 -0.21 -22.11 10.75
C THR A 279 0.28 -22.22 12.20
N ALA A 280 0.17 -21.14 12.98
CA ALA A 280 0.51 -21.15 14.40
C ALA A 280 -0.48 -22.02 15.21
N LEU A 281 -1.79 -21.90 14.96
CA LEU A 281 -2.83 -22.70 15.59
C LEU A 281 -2.72 -24.20 15.24
N GLY A 282 -2.38 -24.56 14.01
CA GLY A 282 -2.17 -25.95 13.62
C GLY A 282 -1.06 -26.64 14.44
N ASN A 283 0.03 -25.91 14.69
CA ASN A 283 1.11 -26.42 15.54
C ASN A 283 0.68 -26.46 17.02
N LEU A 284 -0.03 -25.42 17.50
CA LEU A 284 -0.58 -25.39 18.86
C LEU A 284 -1.57 -26.54 19.13
N LEU A 285 -2.38 -26.91 18.14
CA LEU A 285 -3.29 -28.06 18.17
C LEU A 285 -2.54 -29.39 18.17
N SER A 286 -1.52 -29.53 17.32
CA SER A 286 -0.62 -30.70 17.32
C SER A 286 0.01 -30.90 18.69
N GLN A 287 0.59 -29.85 19.28
CA GLN A 287 1.26 -29.92 20.57
C GLN A 287 0.29 -30.18 21.74
N ASN A 288 -0.93 -29.64 21.70
CA ASN A 288 -1.96 -29.97 22.71
C ASN A 288 -2.45 -31.43 22.61
N LEU A 289 -2.53 -32.01 21.42
CA LEU A 289 -2.83 -33.43 21.23
C LEU A 289 -1.67 -34.34 21.68
N GLU A 290 -0.42 -33.88 21.58
CA GLU A 290 0.75 -34.61 22.05
C GLU A 290 0.93 -34.50 23.58
N ALA A 291 0.72 -33.33 24.18
CA ALA A 291 0.80 -33.12 25.63
C ALA A 291 -0.27 -33.94 26.39
N ARG A 292 -1.43 -34.21 25.77
CA ARG A 292 -2.43 -35.16 26.30
C ARG A 292 -2.02 -36.63 26.21
N LYS A 293 -0.97 -36.98 25.46
CA LYS A 293 -0.42 -38.35 25.33
C LYS A 293 0.91 -38.56 26.09
N LYS A 294 1.63 -37.50 26.43
CA LYS A 294 2.77 -37.52 27.37
C LYS A 294 2.75 -36.23 28.17
N ALA A 295 2.65 -36.33 29.50
CA ALA A 295 2.69 -35.17 30.40
C ALA A 295 4.05 -34.46 30.29
N GLY A 296 4.10 -33.39 29.51
CA GLY A 296 5.31 -32.63 29.20
C GLY A 296 4.98 -31.24 28.65
N ALA A 297 5.84 -30.28 28.96
CA ALA A 297 5.64 -28.87 28.61
C ALA A 297 5.71 -28.62 27.09
N ILE A 298 5.03 -27.57 26.66
CA ILE A 298 4.92 -27.14 25.26
C ILE A 298 6.28 -26.63 24.75
N ASP A 299 6.87 -27.27 23.73
CA ASP A 299 8.12 -26.81 23.10
C ASP A 299 7.86 -25.58 22.19
N GLY A 300 7.98 -24.39 22.80
CA GLY A 300 7.90 -23.11 22.09
C GLY A 300 9.00 -22.91 21.04
N THR A 301 10.16 -23.58 21.15
CA THR A 301 11.22 -23.47 20.13
C THR A 301 10.84 -24.22 18.86
N GLY A 302 10.17 -25.36 18.98
CA GLY A 302 9.49 -26.03 17.88
C GLY A 302 8.48 -25.12 17.19
N VAL A 303 7.64 -24.41 17.95
CA VAL A 303 6.63 -23.48 17.38
C VAL A 303 7.27 -22.40 16.51
N ALA A 304 8.31 -21.73 17.03
CA ALA A 304 9.02 -20.68 16.31
C ALA A 304 9.63 -21.17 14.98
N ARG A 305 10.26 -22.35 14.94
CA ARG A 305 10.86 -22.90 13.71
C ARG A 305 9.83 -23.14 12.61
N TYR A 306 8.70 -23.78 12.94
CA TYR A 306 7.63 -24.02 11.96
C TYR A 306 6.92 -22.73 11.52
N ALA A 307 6.79 -21.73 12.41
CA ALA A 307 6.26 -20.42 12.05
C ALA A 307 7.18 -19.69 11.03
N VAL A 308 8.50 -19.71 11.25
CA VAL A 308 9.50 -19.17 10.30
C VAL A 308 9.44 -19.90 8.96
N TYR A 309 9.42 -21.24 8.96
CA TYR A 309 9.32 -22.04 7.74
C TYR A 309 8.00 -21.78 6.97
N GLY A 310 6.88 -21.64 7.68
CA GLY A 310 5.57 -21.34 7.11
C GLY A 310 5.55 -19.96 6.44
N LEU A 311 6.01 -18.93 7.15
CA LEU A 311 5.96 -17.53 6.72
C LEU A 311 6.93 -17.21 5.57
N PHE A 312 8.18 -17.66 5.66
CA PHE A 312 9.23 -17.25 4.73
C PHE A 312 9.50 -18.24 3.59
N ILE A 313 9.16 -19.53 3.74
CA ILE A 313 9.40 -20.56 2.71
C ILE A 313 8.09 -21.06 2.11
N THR A 314 7.19 -21.61 2.92
CA THR A 314 6.00 -22.32 2.43
C THR A 314 5.08 -21.43 1.60
N GLY A 315 4.73 -20.25 2.13
CA GLY A 315 3.88 -19.29 1.43
C GLY A 315 4.47 -18.80 0.10
N PRO A 316 5.66 -18.17 0.11
CA PRO A 316 6.29 -17.64 -1.11
C PRO A 316 6.57 -18.71 -2.18
N VAL A 317 7.16 -19.85 -1.81
CA VAL A 317 7.54 -20.90 -2.78
C VAL A 317 6.29 -21.51 -3.44
N SER A 318 5.24 -21.82 -2.66
CA SER A 318 3.99 -22.36 -3.19
C SER A 318 3.25 -21.35 -4.07
N HIS A 319 3.27 -20.06 -3.73
CA HIS A 319 2.65 -19.01 -4.52
C HIS A 319 3.31 -18.87 -5.90
N CYS A 320 4.64 -18.81 -5.94
CA CYS A 320 5.40 -18.77 -7.19
C CYS A 320 5.18 -20.05 -8.03
N PHE A 321 5.16 -21.23 -7.40
CA PHE A 321 4.90 -22.48 -8.10
C PHE A 321 3.51 -22.52 -8.75
N TYR A 322 2.44 -22.16 -8.03
CA TYR A 322 1.10 -22.20 -8.60
C TYR A 322 0.91 -21.19 -9.75
N GLN A 323 1.56 -20.03 -9.71
CA GLN A 323 1.56 -19.08 -10.83
C GLN A 323 2.33 -19.62 -12.04
N LEU A 324 3.53 -20.17 -11.81
CA LEU A 324 4.34 -20.77 -12.87
C LEU A 324 3.63 -21.95 -13.53
N MET A 325 2.99 -22.81 -12.74
CA MET A 325 2.19 -23.94 -13.23
C MET A 325 1.01 -23.50 -14.10
N GLU A 326 0.33 -22.39 -13.76
CA GLU A 326 -0.75 -21.84 -14.60
C GLU A 326 -0.21 -21.29 -15.94
N ALA A 327 0.96 -20.65 -15.91
CA ALA A 327 1.61 -20.11 -17.11
C ALA A 327 2.17 -21.19 -18.03
N LEU A 328 2.75 -22.27 -17.47
CA LEU A 328 3.31 -23.39 -18.23
C LEU A 328 2.23 -24.35 -18.78
N ILE A 329 1.12 -24.52 -18.04
CA ILE A 329 0.05 -25.45 -18.39
C ILE A 329 -1.28 -24.71 -18.28
N PRO A 330 -1.67 -23.91 -19.29
CA PRO A 330 -2.93 -23.16 -19.28
C PRO A 330 -4.14 -24.11 -19.34
N THR A 331 -5.32 -23.59 -18.98
CA THR A 331 -6.59 -24.35 -19.01
C THR A 331 -7.07 -24.73 -20.41
N THR A 332 -6.44 -24.19 -21.45
CA THR A 332 -6.65 -24.55 -22.87
C THR A 332 -5.95 -25.85 -23.27
N ASP A 333 -5.03 -26.38 -22.46
CA ASP A 333 -4.40 -27.69 -22.72
C ASP A 333 -5.39 -28.83 -22.39
N PRO A 334 -5.72 -29.72 -23.35
CA PRO A 334 -6.72 -30.78 -23.15
C PRO A 334 -6.34 -31.81 -22.06
N HIS A 335 -5.08 -31.83 -21.64
CA HIS A 335 -4.59 -32.67 -20.55
C HIS A 335 -4.11 -31.85 -19.33
N CYS A 336 -4.50 -30.57 -19.22
CA CYS A 336 -4.07 -29.67 -18.15
C CYS A 336 -4.24 -30.28 -16.75
N ILE A 337 -5.38 -30.92 -16.48
CA ILE A 337 -5.72 -31.55 -15.19
C ILE A 337 -4.65 -32.58 -14.77
N ILE A 338 -4.30 -33.49 -15.68
CA ILE A 338 -3.35 -34.58 -15.41
C ILE A 338 -1.92 -34.03 -15.39
N LYS A 339 -1.55 -33.17 -16.36
CA LYS A 339 -0.21 -32.58 -16.45
C LYS A 339 0.14 -31.74 -15.21
N ARG A 340 -0.79 -30.91 -14.72
CA ARG A 340 -0.59 -30.10 -13.51
C ARG A 340 -0.43 -30.97 -12.25
N LEU A 341 -1.24 -32.02 -12.10
CA LEU A 341 -1.11 -32.96 -10.98
C LEU A 341 0.24 -33.71 -11.04
N LEU A 342 0.66 -34.19 -12.21
CA LEU A 342 1.95 -34.87 -12.37
C LEU A 342 3.13 -33.93 -12.08
N LEU A 343 3.08 -32.68 -12.54
CA LEU A 343 4.08 -31.65 -12.22
C LEU A 343 4.19 -31.43 -10.68
N ASP A 344 3.04 -31.32 -10.00
CA ASP A 344 2.97 -31.14 -8.55
C ASP A 344 3.42 -32.39 -7.76
N ARG A 345 3.17 -33.61 -8.27
CA ARG A 345 3.57 -34.87 -7.61
C ARG A 345 5.01 -35.29 -7.89
N LEU A 346 5.50 -35.13 -9.10
CA LEU A 346 6.80 -35.66 -9.53
C LEU A 346 7.92 -34.62 -9.42
N ILE A 347 7.62 -33.32 -9.41
CA ILE A 347 8.62 -32.25 -9.34
C ILE A 347 8.46 -31.41 -8.08
N PHE A 348 7.28 -30.83 -7.85
CA PHE A 348 7.10 -29.91 -6.71
C PHE A 348 7.17 -30.62 -5.36
N ALA A 349 6.39 -31.69 -5.13
CA ALA A 349 6.36 -32.36 -3.83
C ALA A 349 7.75 -32.93 -3.39
N PRO A 350 8.54 -33.60 -4.24
CA PRO A 350 9.90 -34.05 -3.87
C PRO A 350 10.84 -32.88 -3.58
N GLY A 351 10.85 -31.84 -4.41
CA GLY A 351 11.71 -30.67 -4.22
C GLY A 351 11.34 -29.86 -2.98
N PHE A 352 10.05 -29.65 -2.76
CA PHE A 352 9.52 -28.94 -1.59
C PHE A 352 9.79 -29.70 -0.28
N LEU A 353 9.68 -31.04 -0.29
CA LEU A 353 10.07 -31.88 0.84
C LEU A 353 11.58 -31.83 1.11
N LEU A 354 12.43 -31.79 0.08
CA LEU A 354 13.88 -31.63 0.25
C LEU A 354 14.21 -30.27 0.89
N ILE A 355 13.56 -29.19 0.44
CA ILE A 355 13.67 -27.85 1.04
C ILE A 355 13.22 -27.87 2.51
N PHE A 356 12.11 -28.56 2.85
CA PHE A 356 11.69 -28.74 4.24
C PHE A 356 12.78 -29.39 5.09
N TYR A 357 13.35 -30.51 4.64
CA TYR A 357 14.41 -31.22 5.37
C TYR A 357 15.64 -30.32 5.58
N PHE A 358 16.06 -29.58 4.55
CA PHE A 358 17.23 -28.71 4.59
C PHE A 358 17.03 -27.51 5.54
N VAL A 359 15.94 -26.77 5.37
CA VAL A 359 15.64 -25.60 6.22
C VAL A 359 15.41 -26.00 7.66
N MET A 360 14.71 -27.12 7.93
CA MET A 360 14.53 -27.61 9.29
C MET A 360 15.85 -28.09 9.91
N ASN A 361 16.81 -28.59 9.14
CA ASN A 361 18.14 -28.94 9.66
C ASN A 361 18.91 -27.69 10.13
N ILE A 362 18.87 -26.61 9.33
CA ILE A 362 19.45 -25.31 9.69
C ILE A 362 18.78 -24.74 10.94
N LEU A 363 17.45 -24.74 11.00
CA LEU A 363 16.68 -24.23 12.14
C LEU A 363 16.83 -25.09 13.40
N GLU A 364 17.11 -26.39 13.26
CA GLU A 364 17.50 -27.30 14.36
C GLU A 364 18.98 -27.15 14.76
N PHE A 365 19.76 -26.26 14.12
CA PHE A 365 21.21 -26.04 14.32
C PHE A 365 22.07 -27.30 14.12
N LYS A 366 21.70 -28.14 13.14
CA LYS A 366 22.34 -29.44 12.89
C LYS A 366 23.39 -29.39 11.79
N GLY A 367 24.39 -30.26 11.93
CA GLY A 367 25.45 -30.45 10.95
C GLY A 367 24.98 -31.12 9.65
N TRP A 368 25.89 -31.19 8.67
CA TRP A 368 25.63 -31.81 7.36
C TRP A 368 25.47 -33.34 7.45
N GLU A 369 26.23 -34.01 8.31
CA GLU A 369 26.14 -35.46 8.52
C GLU A 369 24.75 -35.89 9.05
N GLU A 370 24.18 -35.09 9.96
CA GLU A 370 22.82 -35.32 10.45
C GLU A 370 21.76 -35.11 9.36
N PHE A 371 21.92 -34.09 8.51
CA PHE A 371 21.06 -33.86 7.36
C PHE A 371 21.09 -35.07 6.42
N GLU A 372 22.29 -35.53 6.03
CA GLU A 372 22.46 -36.64 5.11
C GLU A 372 21.88 -37.95 5.67
N LYS A 373 22.15 -38.25 6.96
CA LYS A 373 21.59 -39.41 7.67
C LYS A 373 20.06 -39.36 7.72
N LYS A 374 19.48 -38.21 8.05
CA LYS A 374 18.03 -37.99 8.14
C LYS A 374 17.35 -38.07 6.77
N LEU A 375 17.99 -37.54 5.73
CA LEU A 375 17.53 -37.61 4.35
C LEU A 375 17.52 -39.07 3.85
N LYS A 376 18.66 -39.76 3.93
CA LYS A 376 18.78 -41.19 3.53
C LYS A 376 17.79 -42.08 4.28
N GLY A 377 17.62 -41.87 5.60
CA GLY A 377 16.79 -42.73 6.44
C GLY A 377 15.27 -42.50 6.35
N SER A 378 14.80 -41.31 5.94
CA SER A 378 13.36 -40.98 6.07
C SER A 378 12.72 -40.27 4.88
N PHE A 379 13.49 -39.70 3.94
CA PHE A 379 12.94 -38.91 2.82
C PHE A 379 11.94 -39.72 1.98
N TRP A 380 12.30 -40.94 1.59
CA TRP A 380 11.44 -41.80 0.76
C TRP A 380 10.16 -42.23 1.47
N THR A 381 10.23 -42.49 2.77
CA THR A 381 9.07 -42.84 3.60
C THR A 381 8.12 -41.63 3.71
N ALA A 382 8.67 -40.44 3.98
CA ALA A 382 7.93 -39.20 4.03
C ALA A 382 7.30 -38.84 2.67
N LEU A 383 8.01 -39.04 1.55
CA LEU A 383 7.53 -38.76 0.20
C LEU A 383 6.39 -39.70 -0.23
N LYS A 384 6.53 -41.01 -0.01
CA LYS A 384 5.47 -41.99 -0.28
C LYS A 384 4.20 -41.68 0.51
N MET A 385 4.35 -41.30 1.79
CA MET A 385 3.22 -40.91 2.63
C MET A 385 2.64 -39.55 2.22
N ASN A 386 3.49 -38.61 1.79
CA ASN A 386 3.04 -37.32 1.24
C ASN A 386 2.16 -37.55 0.02
N TRP A 387 2.59 -38.35 -0.97
CA TRP A 387 1.76 -38.71 -2.11
C TRP A 387 0.45 -39.39 -1.70
N LYS A 388 0.48 -40.35 -0.77
CA LYS A 388 -0.73 -41.05 -0.30
C LYS A 388 -1.77 -40.09 0.29
N VAL A 389 -1.34 -39.13 1.11
CA VAL A 389 -2.25 -38.18 1.78
C VAL A 389 -2.62 -37.02 0.86
N TRP A 390 -1.66 -36.40 0.19
CA TRP A 390 -1.86 -35.13 -0.51
C TRP A 390 -2.39 -35.24 -1.93
N THR A 391 -2.31 -36.40 -2.59
CA THR A 391 -2.82 -36.55 -3.98
C THR A 391 -4.31 -36.22 -4.11
N PRO A 392 -5.25 -36.75 -3.30
CA PRO A 392 -6.66 -36.36 -3.40
C PRO A 392 -6.88 -34.86 -3.13
N PHE A 393 -6.24 -34.30 -2.09
CA PHE A 393 -6.38 -32.88 -1.76
C PHE A 393 -5.81 -31.96 -2.84
N GLN A 394 -4.65 -32.28 -3.42
CA GLN A 394 -4.06 -31.45 -4.48
C GLN A 394 -4.75 -31.65 -5.83
N PHE A 395 -5.36 -32.81 -6.09
CA PHE A 395 -6.28 -32.94 -7.22
C PHE A 395 -7.46 -31.96 -7.10
N VAL A 396 -8.06 -31.82 -5.91
CA VAL A 396 -9.07 -30.78 -5.65
C VAL A 396 -8.48 -29.37 -5.80
N ASN A 397 -7.33 -29.12 -5.19
CA ASN A 397 -6.69 -27.80 -5.14
C ASN A 397 -6.30 -27.26 -6.53
N ILE A 398 -5.65 -28.09 -7.34
CA ILE A 398 -5.08 -27.68 -8.62
C ILE A 398 -6.16 -27.44 -9.68
N ASN A 399 -7.25 -28.21 -9.62
CA ASN A 399 -8.26 -28.25 -10.67
C ASN A 399 -9.55 -27.48 -10.35
N PHE A 400 -9.92 -27.37 -9.07
CA PHE A 400 -11.19 -26.77 -8.65
C PHE A 400 -11.01 -25.52 -7.77
N VAL A 401 -9.87 -25.36 -7.09
CA VAL A 401 -9.59 -24.17 -6.29
C VAL A 401 -8.93 -23.09 -7.17
N PRO A 402 -9.50 -21.87 -7.26
CA PRO A 402 -8.88 -20.76 -7.98
C PRO A 402 -7.47 -20.45 -7.50
N VAL A 403 -6.56 -20.07 -8.41
CA VAL A 403 -5.11 -19.92 -8.14
C VAL A 403 -4.80 -19.08 -6.90
N GLN A 404 -5.58 -18.02 -6.64
CA GLN A 404 -5.45 -17.13 -5.48
C GLN A 404 -5.72 -17.81 -4.13
N PHE A 405 -6.49 -18.90 -4.10
CA PHE A 405 -6.85 -19.63 -2.88
C PHE A 405 -6.05 -20.93 -2.68
N ARG A 406 -5.26 -21.37 -3.67
CA ARG A 406 -4.56 -22.68 -3.61
C ARG A 406 -3.57 -22.82 -2.47
N VAL A 407 -2.92 -21.72 -2.07
CA VAL A 407 -2.01 -21.70 -0.90
C VAL A 407 -2.81 -21.79 0.41
N LEU A 408 -3.97 -21.14 0.49
CA LEU A 408 -4.83 -21.19 1.68
C LEU A 408 -5.45 -22.58 1.86
N PHE A 409 -5.99 -23.17 0.80
CA PHE A 409 -6.51 -24.54 0.81
C PHE A 409 -5.42 -25.54 1.20
N ALA A 410 -4.22 -25.43 0.61
CA ALA A 410 -3.09 -26.25 1.00
C ALA A 410 -2.73 -26.08 2.49
N ASN A 411 -2.69 -24.84 3.01
CA ASN A 411 -2.39 -24.59 4.42
C ASN A 411 -3.45 -25.19 5.38
N ILE A 412 -4.74 -25.19 5.01
CA ILE A 412 -5.80 -25.83 5.80
C ILE A 412 -5.60 -27.35 5.86
N VAL A 413 -5.31 -27.99 4.73
CA VAL A 413 -4.98 -29.42 4.67
C VAL A 413 -3.66 -29.70 5.44
N ALA A 414 -2.72 -28.76 5.42
CA ALA A 414 -1.44 -28.87 6.11
C ALA A 414 -1.58 -28.98 7.64
N LEU A 415 -2.63 -28.40 8.24
CA LEU A 415 -2.91 -28.52 9.68
C LEU A 415 -2.97 -29.99 10.12
N PHE A 416 -3.67 -30.84 9.34
CA PHE A 416 -3.78 -32.27 9.59
C PHE A 416 -2.48 -33.02 9.26
N TRP A 417 -1.76 -32.59 8.22
CA TRP A 417 -0.48 -33.18 7.83
C TRP A 417 0.64 -32.93 8.85
N TYR A 418 0.71 -31.74 9.47
CA TYR A 418 1.70 -31.44 10.50
C TYR A 418 1.44 -32.23 11.78
N ALA A 419 0.17 -32.39 12.19
CA ALA A 419 -0.21 -33.28 13.28
C ALA A 419 0.18 -34.75 13.00
N TYR A 420 0.03 -35.20 11.75
CA TYR A 420 0.49 -36.53 11.32
C TYR A 420 2.02 -36.65 11.38
N LEU A 421 2.78 -35.71 10.80
CA LEU A 421 4.24 -35.74 10.81
C LEU A 421 4.83 -35.72 12.23
N ALA A 422 4.22 -34.99 13.17
CA ALA A 422 4.60 -35.02 14.58
C ALA A 422 4.42 -36.43 15.18
N SER A 423 3.26 -37.06 14.92
CA SER A 423 2.95 -38.41 15.42
C SER A 423 3.89 -39.52 14.92
N VAL A 424 4.49 -39.35 13.72
CA VAL A 424 5.39 -40.30 13.05
C VAL A 424 6.87 -40.01 13.36
N ARG A 425 7.18 -38.93 14.06
CA ARG A 425 8.56 -38.52 14.42
C ARG A 425 9.15 -39.30 15.60
N LYS A 426 8.57 -40.46 15.95
CA LYS A 426 8.93 -41.32 17.10
C LYS A 426 9.53 -42.63 16.63
#